data_AF-A0AAD5A6G9-F1
#
_entry.id   AF-A0AAD5A6G9-F1
#
_cell.length_a   1.000
_cell.length_b   1.000
_cell.length_c   1.000
_cell.angle_alpha   90.00
_cell.angle_beta   90.00
_cell.angle_gamma   90.00
#
_symmetry.space_group_name_H-M   'P 1'
#
loop_
_entity.id
_entity.type
_entity.pdbx_description
1 polymer ?
#
loop_
_entity_poly.entity_id
_entity_poly.type
_entity_poly.pdbx_seq_one_letter_code
_entity_poly.pdbx_strand_id
1 'polypeptide(L)'
;PVTLDTNTVHPVLSVSDDLTSVRFSDEEQNLSDVPERFDEYYFCILGSEVFNSGTHCWDVEVGDCTGWLLGVMTESAERKGNVFSRSGIWCVWYFN
;
A
#
# COMPACT_ATOMS: atom_id res chain seq x y z
N PRO A 1 -15.68 -4.19 -2.95
CA PRO A 1 -14.69 -4.56 -1.92
C PRO A 1 -13.29 -4.23 -2.46
N VAL A 2 -12.43 -3.61 -1.66
CA VAL A 2 -11.06 -3.31 -2.11
C VAL A 2 -10.24 -4.59 -2.06
N THR A 3 -9.63 -4.97 -3.18
CA THR A 3 -8.62 -6.03 -3.25
C THR A 3 -7.24 -5.42 -3.46
N LEU A 4 -6.21 -6.10 -2.98
CA LEU A 4 -4.82 -5.62 -3.03
C LEU A 4 -4.10 -6.06 -4.31
N ASP A 5 -3.32 -5.16 -4.90
CA ASP A 5 -2.50 -5.43 -6.09
C ASP A 5 -1.08 -5.89 -5.72
N THR A 6 -0.80 -7.17 -5.96
CA THR A 6 0.49 -7.81 -5.69
C THR A 6 1.65 -7.29 -6.55
N ASN A 7 1.38 -6.59 -7.66
CA ASN A 7 2.46 -5.93 -8.42
C ASN A 7 3.03 -4.74 -7.68
N THR A 8 2.22 -4.11 -6.83
CA THR A 8 2.61 -2.90 -6.08
C THR A 8 3.25 -3.22 -4.74
N VAL A 9 3.08 -4.43 -4.21
CA VAL A 9 3.50 -4.80 -2.85
C VAL A 9 4.99 -4.55 -2.62
N HIS A 10 5.30 -3.84 -1.53
CA HIS A 10 6.67 -3.70 -1.05
C HIS A 10 7.25 -5.07 -0.65
N PRO A 11 8.51 -5.40 -0.97
CA PRO A 11 9.13 -6.71 -0.70
C PRO A 11 9.01 -7.25 0.74
N VAL A 12 9.00 -6.37 1.74
CA VAL A 12 8.85 -6.73 3.17
C VAL A 12 7.41 -6.99 3.63
N LEU A 13 6.42 -6.91 2.72
CA LEU A 13 5.01 -7.14 3.03
C LEU A 13 4.47 -8.40 2.36
N SER A 14 3.74 -9.22 3.10
CA SER A 14 2.99 -10.36 2.56
C SER A 14 1.50 -10.04 2.54
N VAL A 15 0.83 -10.59 1.52
CA VAL A 15 -0.61 -10.42 1.27
C VAL A 15 -1.29 -11.77 1.48
N SER A 16 -2.50 -11.76 2.04
CA SER A 16 -3.32 -12.98 2.17
C SER A 16 -3.76 -13.52 0.80
N ASP A 17 -4.07 -14.81 0.72
CA ASP A 17 -4.53 -15.47 -0.52
C ASP A 17 -5.81 -14.85 -1.10
N ASP A 18 -6.66 -14.28 -0.25
CA ASP A 18 -7.89 -13.58 -0.65
C ASP A 18 -7.67 -12.11 -1.05
N LEU A 19 -6.44 -11.61 -0.98
CA LEU A 19 -6.03 -10.25 -1.34
C LEU A 19 -6.72 -9.16 -0.51
N THR A 20 -7.13 -9.45 0.73
CA THR A 20 -7.80 -8.48 1.60
C THR A 20 -6.95 -8.00 2.78
N SER A 21 -5.89 -8.75 3.12
CA SER A 21 -5.07 -8.49 4.29
C SER A 21 -3.60 -8.34 3.93
N VAL A 22 -2.90 -7.47 4.64
CA VAL A 22 -1.46 -7.23 4.49
C VAL A 22 -0.79 -7.28 5.85
N ARG A 23 0.40 -7.84 5.90
CA ARG A 23 1.24 -7.91 7.11
C ARG A 23 2.71 -7.82 6.75
N PHE A 24 3.55 -7.53 7.73
CA PHE A 24 4.99 -7.70 7.55
C PHE A 24 5.34 -9.18 7.34
N SER A 25 6.22 -9.42 6.38
CA SER A 25 6.85 -10.71 6.16
C SER A 25 8.00 -10.91 7.15
N ASP A 26 8.27 -12.16 7.49
CA ASP A 26 9.41 -12.52 8.35
C ASP A 26 10.75 -12.26 7.63
N GLU A 27 10.76 -12.38 6.30
CA GLU A 27 11.90 -12.13 5.44
C GLU A 27 11.47 -11.25 4.25
N GLU A 28 12.42 -10.48 3.71
CA GLU A 28 12.21 -9.72 2.48
C GLU A 28 12.03 -10.68 1.30
N GLN A 29 10.94 -10.51 0.57
CA GLN A 29 10.62 -11.37 -0.56
C GLN A 29 11.44 -10.98 -1.79
N ASN A 30 11.95 -11.99 -2.51
CA ASN A 30 12.63 -11.80 -3.77
C ASN A 30 11.60 -11.56 -4.91
N LEU A 31 11.16 -10.32 -5.04
CA LEU A 31 10.17 -9.89 -6.05
C LEU A 31 10.86 -9.16 -7.20
N SER A 32 10.31 -9.31 -8.42
CA SER A 32 10.83 -8.60 -9.59
C SER A 32 10.60 -7.09 -9.48
N ASP A 33 11.62 -6.30 -9.81
CA ASP A 33 11.54 -4.84 -9.83
C ASP A 33 10.75 -4.35 -11.06
N VAL A 34 9.44 -4.15 -10.86
CA VAL A 34 8.53 -3.59 -11.85
C VAL A 34 8.21 -2.12 -11.51
N PRO A 35 7.85 -1.28 -12.50
CA PRO A 35 7.59 0.14 -12.28
C PRO A 35 6.52 0.44 -11.21
N GLU A 36 5.55 -0.45 -11.06
CA GLU A 36 4.43 -0.33 -10.14
C GLU A 36 4.80 -0.65 -8.69
N ARG A 37 5.97 -1.27 -8.43
CA ARG A 37 6.37 -1.76 -7.11
C ARG A 37 6.95 -0.66 -6.22
N PHE A 38 6.55 -0.62 -4.95
CA PHE A 38 7.24 0.17 -3.93
C PHE A 38 8.59 -0.47 -3.53
N ASP A 39 9.65 0.34 -3.42
CA ASP A 39 11.03 -0.16 -3.25
C ASP A 39 11.82 0.43 -2.07
N GLU A 40 11.33 1.48 -1.39
CA GLU A 40 12.11 2.23 -0.40
C GLU A 40 11.38 2.41 0.95
N TYR A 41 11.60 3.54 1.64
CA TYR A 41 11.30 3.76 3.06
C TYR A 41 9.86 3.51 3.53
N TYR A 42 8.91 3.37 2.61
CA TYR A 42 7.51 3.22 2.95
C TYR A 42 6.97 1.88 2.47
N PHE A 43 6.62 1.06 3.45
CA PHE A 43 6.12 -0.29 3.25
C PHE A 43 4.63 -0.22 2.88
N CYS A 44 4.37 -0.02 1.60
CA CYS A 44 3.03 0.21 1.06
C CYS A 44 2.61 -0.88 0.06
N ILE A 45 1.31 -0.97 -0.15
CA ILE A 45 0.64 -1.73 -1.21
C ILE A 45 -0.63 -0.96 -1.63
N LEU A 46 -1.03 -1.04 -2.90
CA LEU A 46 -2.23 -0.39 -3.41
C LEU A 46 -3.40 -1.35 -3.54
N GLY A 47 -4.61 -0.78 -3.50
CA GLY A 47 -5.78 -1.44 -4.05
C GLY A 47 -5.70 -1.58 -5.56
N SER A 48 -6.32 -2.61 -6.12
CA SER A 48 -6.30 -2.91 -7.56
C SER A 48 -7.19 -1.98 -8.39
N GLU A 49 -8.18 -1.34 -7.78
CA GLU A 49 -9.13 -0.47 -8.48
C GLU A 49 -8.68 1.00 -8.48
N VAL A 50 -8.87 1.65 -9.63
CA VAL A 50 -8.63 3.10 -9.81
C VAL A 50 -9.98 3.81 -9.91
N PHE A 51 -10.11 4.93 -9.21
CA PHE A 51 -11.34 5.72 -9.14
C PHE A 51 -11.17 7.06 -9.83
N ASN A 52 -12.02 7.36 -10.82
CA ASN A 52 -11.98 8.62 -11.57
C ASN A 52 -13.14 9.57 -11.26
N SER A 53 -14.19 9.10 -10.55
CA SER A 53 -15.34 9.89 -10.13
C SER A 53 -16.17 9.13 -9.09
N GLY A 54 -17.14 9.81 -8.46
CA GLY A 54 -18.07 9.22 -7.49
C GLY A 54 -17.58 9.27 -6.04
N THR A 55 -18.31 8.60 -5.16
CA THR A 55 -17.98 8.46 -3.73
C THR A 55 -17.75 6.99 -3.43
N HIS A 56 -16.59 6.68 -2.85
CA HIS A 56 -16.16 5.32 -2.53
C HIS A 56 -15.80 5.24 -1.06
N CYS A 57 -16.16 4.13 -0.43
CA CYS A 57 -15.95 3.91 1.00
C CYS A 57 -15.40 2.49 1.20
N TRP A 58 -14.46 2.34 2.11
CA TRP A 58 -13.96 1.06 2.58
C TRP A 58 -13.60 1.18 4.05
N ASP A 59 -13.71 0.05 4.75
CA ASP A 59 -13.31 -0.08 6.14
C ASP A 59 -12.02 -0.92 6.21
N VAL A 60 -11.13 -0.58 7.14
CA VAL A 60 -9.88 -1.31 7.38
C VAL A 60 -9.79 -1.65 8.87
N GLU A 61 -9.68 -2.94 9.17
CA GLU A 61 -9.43 -3.42 10.52
C GLU A 61 -7.93 -3.31 10.82
N VAL A 62 -7.56 -2.46 11.79
CA VAL A 62 -6.15 -2.29 12.21
C VAL A 62 -5.82 -3.02 13.51
N GLY A 63 -6.82 -3.46 14.27
CA GLY A 63 -6.66 -4.18 15.53
C GLY A 63 -5.67 -3.49 16.49
N ASP A 64 -4.77 -4.29 17.06
CA ASP A 64 -3.70 -3.85 17.97
C ASP A 64 -2.41 -3.42 17.25
N CYS A 65 -2.46 -3.17 15.93
CA CYS A 65 -1.27 -2.80 15.17
C CYS A 65 -0.70 -1.46 15.63
N THR A 66 0.57 -1.48 16.08
CA THR A 66 1.24 -0.30 16.65
C THR A 66 1.77 0.68 15.61
N GLY A 67 1.75 0.33 14.33
CA GLY A 67 2.27 1.16 13.25
C GLY A 67 1.56 0.87 11.93
N TRP A 68 0.84 1.86 11.40
CA TRP A 68 0.15 1.72 10.12
C TRP A 68 -0.05 3.05 9.41
N LEU A 69 -0.26 2.97 8.10
CA LEU A 69 -0.61 4.09 7.23
C LEU A 69 -1.71 3.66 6.27
N LEU A 70 -2.71 4.51 6.09
CA LEU A 70 -3.84 4.26 5.20
C LEU A 70 -4.19 5.54 4.43
N GLY A 71 -4.46 5.41 3.13
CA GLY A 71 -4.76 6.57 2.32
C GLY A 71 -5.10 6.25 0.88
N VAL A 72 -5.04 7.28 0.06
CA VAL A 72 -5.22 7.22 -1.39
C VAL A 72 -4.04 7.91 -2.07
N MET A 73 -3.73 7.46 -3.29
CA MET A 73 -2.75 8.11 -4.15
C MET A 73 -3.29 8.35 -5.55
N THR A 74 -2.76 9.36 -6.23
CA THR A 74 -2.99 9.54 -7.67
C THR A 74 -2.22 8.49 -8.47
N GLU A 75 -2.75 8.06 -9.61
CA GLU A 75 -2.09 7.10 -10.50
C GLU A 75 -0.67 7.55 -10.93
N SER A 76 -0.47 8.86 -11.07
CA SER A 76 0.79 9.50 -11.47
C SER A 76 1.78 9.72 -10.33
N ALA A 77 1.43 9.41 -9.08
CA ALA A 77 2.35 9.59 -7.96
C ALA A 77 3.50 8.57 -8.05
N GLU A 78 4.71 9.03 -7.73
CA GLU A 78 5.92 8.21 -7.82
C GLU A 78 5.88 7.12 -6.76
N ARG A 79 6.21 5.89 -7.16
CA ARG A 79 6.18 4.70 -6.29
C ARG A 79 7.57 4.30 -5.82
N LYS A 80 8.61 4.93 -6.38
CA LYS A 80 10.01 4.65 -6.09
C LYS A 80 10.58 5.74 -5.20
N GLY A 81 11.46 5.35 -4.28
CA GLY A 81 12.14 6.29 -3.41
C GLY A 81 11.26 6.89 -2.30
N ASN A 82 11.57 8.13 -1.88
CA ASN A 82 10.83 8.82 -0.82
C ASN A 82 9.48 9.36 -1.32
N VAL A 83 8.47 8.49 -1.36
CA VAL A 83 7.16 8.78 -1.96
C VAL A 83 6.37 9.87 -1.23
N PHE A 84 6.46 9.99 0.10
CA PHE A 84 5.72 11.00 0.87
C PHE A 84 6.30 12.41 0.81
N SER A 85 7.51 12.57 0.25
CA SER A 85 8.05 13.89 -0.05
C SER A 85 7.38 14.57 -1.26
N ARG A 86 6.49 13.85 -1.95
CA ARG A 86 5.92 14.23 -3.26
C ARG A 86 4.41 14.42 -3.18
N SER A 87 3.87 15.17 -4.14
CA SER A 87 2.43 15.42 -4.26
C SER A 87 1.66 14.17 -4.70
N GLY A 88 0.36 14.15 -4.41
CA GLY A 88 -0.55 13.10 -4.91
C GLY A 88 -0.78 11.93 -3.95
N ILE A 89 -0.40 12.07 -2.67
CA ILE A 89 -0.70 11.10 -1.62
C ILE A 89 -1.47 11.82 -0.50
N TRP A 90 -2.58 11.23 -0.06
CA TRP A 90 -3.34 11.69 1.10
C TRP A 90 -3.55 10.50 2.02
N CYS A 91 -3.04 10.58 3.23
CA CYS A 91 -3.08 9.46 4.18
C CYS A 91 -3.27 9.94 5.61
N VAL A 92 -3.69 8.99 6.43
CA VAL A 92 -3.61 9.03 7.88
C VAL A 92 -2.62 7.96 8.32
N TRP A 93 -1.92 8.21 9.42
CA TRP A 93 -1.00 7.26 10.00
C TRP A 93 -1.13 7.21 11.52
N TYR A 94 -0.70 6.10 12.09
CA TYR A 94 -0.58 5.90 13.52
C TYR A 94 0.71 5.15 13.80
N PHE A 95 1.45 5.63 14.80
CA PHE A 95 2.63 4.97 15.34
C PHE A 95 2.63 5.16 16.86
N ASN A 96 2.83 4.08 17.60
CA ASN A 96 2.97 4.07 19.06
C ASN A 96 4.42 3.83 19.48
#